data_AF-A0A1H7HS38-F1
#
_entry.id   AF-A0A1H7HS38-F1
#
_cell.length_a   1.000
_cell.length_b   1.000
_cell.length_c   1.000
_cell.angle_alpha   90.00
_cell.angle_beta   90.00
_cell.angle_gamma   90.00
#
_symmetry.space_group_name_H-M   'P 1'
#
loop_
_entity.id
_entity.type
_entity.pdbx_description
1 polymer ?
#
loop_
_entity_poly.entity_id
_entity_poly.type
_entity_poly.pdbx_seq_one_letter_code
_entity_poly.pdbx_strand_id
1 'polypeptide(L)'
;MNKQHLETAKQLEIKKAPEEQSTEAANNQYTKKQLTHFIEHHDLDIAKSWKKAEIVEALTEWMETAQKDVLDSNSDLQSFYSESVVNADESLNIYDDNLSDDSLENILKLVEHGLAYNVDGQLWVPAEISAEVSAEDNESSVQVDEPKKEAPKKQTTSNSQSKTTSHSASSSFEKAESIEDQKKARLEYLKKQAKRKKKGKKRK
;
A
#
# COMPACT_ATOMS: atom_id res chain seq x y z
N MET A 1 -0.42 -27.28 11.19
CA MET A 1 0.20 -25.95 10.98
C MET A 1 -0.81 -24.82 11.18
N ASN A 2 -2.11 -25.12 11.15
CA ASN A 2 -3.25 -24.21 11.42
C ASN A 2 -3.03 -23.10 12.47
N LYS A 3 -2.59 -23.42 13.69
CA LYS A 3 -2.47 -22.44 14.78
C LYS A 3 -1.55 -21.26 14.44
N GLN A 4 -0.49 -21.50 13.68
CA GLN A 4 0.44 -20.44 13.27
C GLN A 4 -0.20 -19.56 12.19
N HIS A 5 -0.83 -20.14 11.17
CA HIS A 5 -1.53 -19.36 10.14
C HIS A 5 -2.66 -18.51 10.72
N LEU A 6 -3.43 -19.06 11.65
CA LEU A 6 -4.51 -18.34 12.33
C LEU A 6 -3.97 -17.20 13.20
N GLU A 7 -2.84 -17.43 13.88
CA GLU A 7 -2.18 -16.39 14.66
C GLU A 7 -1.65 -15.27 13.74
N THR A 8 -1.05 -15.61 12.60
CA THR A 8 -0.63 -14.62 11.60
C THR A 8 -1.82 -13.84 11.03
N ALA A 9 -2.91 -14.51 10.67
CA ALA A 9 -4.14 -13.85 10.20
C ALA A 9 -4.70 -12.87 11.23
N LYS A 10 -4.68 -13.23 12.53
CA LYS A 10 -5.02 -12.32 13.64
C LYS A 10 -4.05 -11.16 13.79
N GLN A 11 -2.75 -11.39 13.58
CA GLN A 11 -1.75 -10.33 13.61
C GLN A 11 -1.91 -9.35 12.44
N LEU A 12 -2.40 -9.82 11.29
CA LEU A 12 -2.70 -9.04 10.08
C LEU A 12 -4.16 -8.55 10.03
N GLU A 13 -4.86 -8.54 11.16
CA GLU A 13 -6.21 -7.98 11.24
C GLU A 13 -6.18 -6.43 11.26
N ILE A 14 -7.10 -5.83 10.50
CA ILE A 14 -7.45 -4.42 10.58
C ILE A 14 -8.84 -4.27 11.20
N LYS A 15 -9.01 -3.24 12.04
CA LYS A 15 -10.23 -3.11 12.86
C LYS A 15 -11.45 -2.59 12.12
N LYS A 16 -11.24 -1.94 10.98
CA LYS A 16 -12.30 -1.29 10.22
C LYS A 16 -11.92 -1.35 8.75
N ALA A 17 -12.89 -1.70 7.91
CA ALA A 17 -12.74 -1.59 6.47
C ALA A 17 -12.44 -0.13 6.09
N PRO A 18 -11.57 0.10 5.10
CA PRO A 18 -11.32 1.43 4.59
C PRO A 18 -12.58 2.01 3.94
N GLU A 19 -12.71 3.34 3.95
CA GLU A 19 -13.83 4.04 3.31
C GLU A 19 -13.70 3.97 1.79
N GLU A 20 -12.48 4.13 1.29
CA GLU A 20 -12.13 3.89 -0.10
C GLU A 20 -11.90 2.39 -0.31
N GLN A 21 -12.53 1.81 -1.34
CA GLN A 21 -12.47 0.38 -1.62
C GLN A 21 -11.25 0.02 -2.48
N SER A 22 -10.07 0.54 -2.13
CA SER A 22 -8.81 0.35 -2.85
C SER A 22 -7.75 -0.36 -1.99
N THR A 23 -6.79 -1.00 -2.66
CA THR A 23 -5.65 -1.69 -2.05
C THR A 23 -4.81 -0.71 -1.22
N GLU A 24 -4.56 0.49 -1.74
CA GLU A 24 -3.78 1.53 -1.03
C GLU A 24 -4.48 1.98 0.26
N ALA A 25 -5.80 2.18 0.22
CA ALA A 25 -6.57 2.61 1.39
C ALA A 25 -6.59 1.53 2.48
N ALA A 26 -6.66 0.26 2.08
CA ALA A 26 -6.56 -0.89 2.97
C ALA A 26 -5.16 -1.01 3.58
N ASN A 27 -4.10 -0.88 2.77
CA ASN A 27 -2.71 -0.87 3.23
C ASN A 27 -2.44 0.29 4.21
N ASN A 28 -3.11 1.42 4.04
CA ASN A 28 -3.06 2.54 4.97
C ASN A 28 -3.71 2.23 6.34
N GLN A 29 -4.59 1.24 6.47
CA GLN A 29 -5.12 0.81 7.77
C GLN A 29 -4.09 0.03 8.59
N TYR A 30 -3.11 -0.62 7.96
CA TYR A 30 -2.09 -1.38 8.67
C TYR A 30 -1.19 -0.52 9.54
N THR A 31 -0.82 -1.05 10.69
CA THR A 31 0.26 -0.47 11.49
C THR A 31 1.61 -0.68 10.79
N LYS A 32 2.60 0.17 11.11
CA LYS A 32 3.95 0.01 10.54
C LYS A 32 4.57 -1.37 10.85
N LYS A 33 4.21 -1.97 11.99
CA LYS A 33 4.65 -3.32 12.36
C LYS A 33 4.05 -4.38 11.43
N GLN A 34 2.75 -4.28 11.14
CA GLN A 34 2.08 -5.17 10.18
C GLN A 34 2.65 -4.99 8.77
N LEU A 35 2.85 -3.75 8.30
CA LEU A 35 3.49 -3.51 7.00
C LEU A 35 4.90 -4.12 6.91
N THR A 36 5.65 -4.11 8.02
CA THR A 36 6.98 -4.73 8.07
C THR A 36 6.93 -6.25 7.93
N HIS A 37 5.83 -6.90 8.35
CA HIS A 37 5.64 -8.34 8.16
C HIS A 37 5.70 -8.71 6.68
N PHE A 38 4.97 -8.00 5.81
CA PHE A 38 4.96 -8.27 4.37
C PHE A 38 6.35 -8.08 3.75
N ILE A 39 7.06 -7.01 4.15
CA ILE A 39 8.44 -6.77 3.70
C ILE A 39 9.37 -7.93 4.07
N GLU A 40 9.28 -8.42 5.31
CA GLU A 40 10.12 -9.53 5.80
C GLU A 40 9.74 -10.87 5.17
N HIS A 41 8.45 -11.11 4.97
CA HIS A 41 7.95 -12.38 4.46
C HIS A 41 8.30 -12.57 2.97
N HIS A 42 8.20 -11.51 2.18
CA HIS A 42 8.48 -11.54 0.74
C HIS A 42 9.88 -11.04 0.35
N ASP A 43 10.74 -10.75 1.34
CA ASP A 43 12.10 -10.20 1.15
C ASP A 43 12.13 -8.98 0.20
N LEU A 44 11.20 -8.05 0.43
CA LEU A 44 11.06 -6.86 -0.42
C LEU A 44 12.19 -5.87 -0.17
N ASP A 45 12.67 -5.20 -1.22
CA ASP A 45 13.67 -4.12 -1.14
C ASP A 45 13.05 -2.80 -0.66
N ILE A 46 12.27 -2.87 0.42
CA ILE A 46 11.61 -1.74 1.07
C ILE A 46 12.24 -1.58 2.45
N ALA A 47 12.89 -0.45 2.70
CA ALA A 47 13.55 -0.26 3.98
C ALA A 47 12.53 0.01 5.10
N LYS A 48 12.58 -0.80 6.16
CA LYS A 48 11.73 -0.68 7.37
C LYS A 48 11.83 0.69 8.06
N SER A 49 12.91 1.43 7.80
CA SER A 49 13.12 2.79 8.32
C SER A 49 12.31 3.87 7.59
N TRP A 50 11.77 3.59 6.40
CA TRP A 50 10.98 4.55 5.62
C TRP A 50 9.73 5.01 6.37
N LYS A 51 9.13 6.13 5.92
CA LYS A 51 7.86 6.59 6.47
C LYS A 51 6.77 5.60 6.10
N LYS A 52 5.71 5.53 6.92
CA LYS A 52 4.59 4.63 6.66
C LYS A 52 4.00 4.84 5.25
N ALA A 53 3.79 6.09 4.83
CA ALA A 53 3.24 6.39 3.51
C ALA A 53 4.13 5.84 2.38
N GLU A 54 5.45 6.06 2.47
CA GLU A 54 6.43 5.54 1.49
C GLU A 54 6.43 4.00 1.45
N ILE A 55 6.25 3.35 2.59
CA ILE A 55 6.12 1.88 2.67
C ILE A 55 4.81 1.42 2.02
N VAL A 56 3.70 2.12 2.28
CA VAL A 56 2.38 1.77 1.72
C VAL A 56 2.39 1.92 0.20
N GLU A 57 2.93 3.01 -0.32
CA GLU A 57 3.05 3.26 -1.76
C GLU A 57 3.84 2.12 -2.44
N ALA A 58 5.06 1.85 -1.95
CA ALA A 58 5.90 0.80 -2.52
C ALA A 58 5.31 -0.62 -2.37
N LEU A 59 4.64 -0.91 -1.24
CA LEU A 59 3.98 -2.20 -1.04
C LEU A 59 2.77 -2.36 -1.95
N THR A 60 2.02 -1.29 -2.20
CA THR A 60 0.85 -1.31 -3.08
C THR A 60 1.28 -1.57 -4.52
N GLU A 61 2.32 -0.88 -5.00
CA GLU A 61 2.90 -1.12 -6.33
C GLU A 61 3.38 -2.57 -6.50
N TRP A 62 4.05 -3.12 -5.47
CA TRP A 62 4.44 -4.52 -5.48
C TRP A 62 3.24 -5.48 -5.49
N MET A 63 2.24 -5.23 -4.64
CA MET A 63 1.03 -6.06 -4.55
C MET A 63 0.27 -6.09 -5.88
N GLU A 64 0.07 -4.96 -6.55
CA GLU A 64 -0.60 -4.92 -7.85
C GLU A 64 0.04 -5.84 -8.90
N THR A 65 1.37 -5.99 -8.86
CA THR A 65 2.08 -6.93 -9.73
C THR A 65 1.97 -8.36 -9.23
N ALA A 66 2.19 -8.56 -7.92
CA ALA A 66 2.21 -9.87 -7.29
C ALA A 66 0.83 -10.57 -7.31
N GLN A 67 -0.27 -9.80 -7.30
CA GLN A 67 -1.64 -10.30 -7.39
C GLN A 67 -1.88 -11.09 -8.68
N LYS A 68 -1.39 -10.57 -9.81
CA LYS A 68 -1.55 -11.22 -11.11
C LYS A 68 -0.71 -12.48 -11.19
N ASP A 69 0.56 -12.36 -10.82
CA ASP A 69 1.51 -13.47 -10.83
C ASP A 69 1.05 -14.64 -9.95
N VAL A 70 0.50 -14.36 -8.76
CA VAL A 70 0.07 -15.42 -7.82
C VAL A 70 -1.21 -16.12 -8.28
N LEU A 71 -2.15 -15.40 -8.89
CA LEU A 71 -3.37 -15.99 -9.44
C LEU A 71 -3.07 -16.82 -10.68
N ASP A 72 -2.23 -16.31 -11.60
CA ASP A 72 -1.83 -17.02 -12.82
C ASP A 72 -1.01 -18.28 -12.53
N SER A 73 -0.19 -18.27 -11.48
CA SER A 73 0.67 -19.39 -11.13
C SER A 73 0.00 -20.45 -10.25
N ASN A 74 -1.16 -20.16 -9.66
CA ASN A 74 -1.84 -21.05 -8.73
C ASN A 74 -3.35 -21.12 -9.01
N SER A 75 -3.74 -22.07 -9.87
CA SER A 75 -5.14 -22.29 -10.24
C SER A 75 -6.04 -22.60 -9.05
N ASP A 76 -5.55 -23.33 -8.05
CA ASP A 76 -6.34 -23.70 -6.87
C ASP A 76 -6.65 -22.46 -6.03
N LEU A 77 -5.68 -21.54 -5.89
CA LEU A 77 -5.88 -20.27 -5.21
C LEU A 77 -6.82 -19.35 -5.99
N GLN A 78 -6.71 -19.32 -7.32
CA GLN A 78 -7.61 -18.56 -8.19
C GLN A 78 -9.05 -19.05 -8.06
N SER A 79 -9.30 -20.36 -8.15
CA SER A 79 -10.64 -20.93 -7.94
C SER A 79 -11.18 -20.63 -6.54
N PHE A 80 -10.35 -20.77 -5.49
CA PHE A 80 -10.74 -20.42 -4.14
C PHE A 80 -11.12 -18.93 -4.01
N TYR A 81 -10.33 -18.05 -4.61
CA TYR A 81 -10.58 -16.61 -4.60
C TYR A 81 -11.88 -16.25 -5.34
N SER A 82 -12.09 -16.78 -6.54
CA SER A 82 -13.30 -16.50 -7.32
C SER A 82 -14.56 -17.04 -6.64
N GLU A 83 -14.56 -18.32 -6.23
CA GLU A 83 -15.77 -18.99 -5.75
C GLU A 83 -16.08 -18.68 -4.28
N SER A 84 -15.07 -18.72 -3.41
CA SER A 84 -15.28 -18.66 -1.95
C SER A 84 -15.10 -17.27 -1.35
N VAL A 85 -14.58 -16.32 -2.12
CA VAL A 85 -14.28 -14.97 -1.64
C VAL A 85 -14.99 -13.89 -2.45
N VAL A 86 -14.86 -13.89 -3.77
CA VAL A 86 -15.45 -12.85 -4.64
C VAL A 86 -16.93 -13.10 -4.89
N ASN A 87 -17.29 -14.31 -5.33
CA ASN A 87 -18.67 -14.68 -5.68
C ASN A 87 -19.48 -15.26 -4.52
N ALA A 88 -18.95 -15.19 -3.29
CA ALA A 88 -19.63 -15.72 -2.12
C ALA A 88 -20.83 -14.83 -1.72
N ASP A 89 -21.95 -15.46 -1.37
CA ASP A 89 -23.15 -14.77 -0.89
C ASP A 89 -22.93 -14.09 0.48
N GLU A 90 -22.00 -14.61 1.28
CA GLU A 90 -21.65 -14.10 2.61
C GLU A 90 -20.14 -13.90 2.74
N SER A 91 -19.73 -12.91 3.55
CA SER A 91 -18.31 -12.67 3.83
C SER A 91 -17.70 -13.84 4.62
N LEU A 92 -16.55 -14.31 4.16
CA LEU A 92 -15.86 -15.44 4.78
C LEU A 92 -15.34 -15.08 6.17
N ASN A 93 -15.78 -15.81 7.20
CA ASN A 93 -15.31 -15.64 8.58
C ASN A 93 -14.03 -16.46 8.81
N ILE A 94 -12.91 -15.78 9.05
CA ILE A 94 -11.57 -16.39 9.22
C ILE A 94 -11.44 -17.12 10.56
N TYR A 95 -12.31 -16.82 11.52
CA TYR A 95 -12.31 -17.43 12.86
C TYR A 95 -13.33 -18.56 13.02
N ASP A 96 -13.90 -19.05 11.92
CA ASP A 96 -14.75 -20.25 11.95
C ASP A 96 -13.91 -21.49 12.33
N ASP A 97 -14.38 -22.23 13.34
CA ASP A 97 -13.76 -23.47 13.80
C ASP A 97 -13.81 -24.59 12.75
N ASN A 98 -14.65 -24.45 11.70
CA ASN A 98 -14.78 -25.42 10.61
C ASN A 98 -13.87 -25.16 9.40
N LEU A 99 -13.04 -24.10 9.43
CA LEU A 99 -12.08 -23.82 8.37
C LEU A 99 -11.01 -24.92 8.28
N SER A 100 -10.82 -25.46 7.08
CA SER A 100 -9.74 -26.41 6.82
C SER A 100 -8.38 -25.71 6.84
N ASP A 101 -7.32 -26.48 7.12
CA ASP A 101 -5.94 -25.98 7.10
C ASP A 101 -5.57 -25.37 5.73
N ASP A 102 -6.03 -25.99 4.64
CA ASP A 102 -5.78 -25.54 3.26
C ASP A 102 -6.50 -24.23 2.95
N SER A 103 -7.77 -24.08 3.37
CA SER A 103 -8.51 -22.84 3.20
C SER A 103 -7.86 -21.70 4.00
N LEU A 104 -7.37 -21.97 5.20
CA LEU A 104 -6.67 -20.97 6.00
C LEU A 104 -5.32 -20.56 5.37
N GLU A 105 -4.59 -21.50 4.78
CA GLU A 105 -3.38 -21.21 4.01
C GLU A 105 -3.70 -20.35 2.78
N ASN A 106 -4.76 -20.68 2.03
CA ASN A 106 -5.20 -19.88 0.90
C ASN A 106 -5.63 -18.47 1.33
N ILE A 107 -6.40 -18.33 2.41
CA ILE A 107 -6.74 -17.02 2.98
C ILE A 107 -5.48 -16.22 3.30
N LEU A 108 -4.48 -16.85 3.94
CA LEU A 108 -3.24 -16.15 4.28
C LEU A 108 -2.50 -15.69 3.03
N LYS A 109 -2.41 -16.53 1.98
CA LYS A 109 -1.84 -16.14 0.69
C LYS A 109 -2.56 -14.97 0.05
N LEU A 110 -3.90 -14.95 0.09
CA LEU A 110 -4.69 -13.82 -0.42
C LEU A 110 -4.38 -12.52 0.35
N VAL A 111 -4.24 -12.60 1.67
CA VAL A 111 -3.89 -11.44 2.51
C VAL A 111 -2.48 -10.96 2.27
N GLU A 112 -1.52 -11.87 2.15
CA GLU A 112 -0.10 -11.57 1.93
C GLU A 112 0.17 -10.89 0.59
N HIS A 113 -0.62 -11.22 -0.44
CA HIS A 113 -0.52 -10.62 -1.77
C HIS A 113 -1.49 -9.45 -1.97
N GLY A 114 -2.24 -9.05 -0.93
CA GLY A 114 -3.17 -7.91 -0.99
C GLY A 114 -4.43 -8.14 -1.83
N LEU A 115 -4.76 -9.39 -2.17
CA LEU A 115 -6.01 -9.76 -2.85
C LEU A 115 -7.21 -9.62 -1.91
N ALA A 116 -7.00 -9.84 -0.62
CA ALA A 116 -8.02 -9.73 0.40
C ALA A 116 -7.43 -9.21 1.72
N TYR A 117 -8.27 -8.78 2.65
CA TYR A 117 -7.85 -8.23 3.94
C TYR A 117 -8.71 -8.81 5.06
N ASN A 118 -8.09 -9.15 6.19
CA ASN A 118 -8.82 -9.53 7.40
C ASN A 118 -9.32 -8.26 8.12
N VAL A 119 -10.61 -7.96 7.97
CA VAL A 119 -11.31 -6.87 8.65
C VAL A 119 -12.19 -7.44 9.75
N ASP A 120 -11.82 -7.21 11.02
CA ASP A 120 -12.63 -7.64 12.18
C ASP A 120 -12.99 -9.14 12.16
N GLY A 121 -12.08 -9.99 11.65
CA GLY A 121 -12.28 -11.43 11.51
C GLY A 121 -13.01 -11.87 10.24
N GLN A 122 -13.44 -10.94 9.40
CA GLN A 122 -14.07 -11.20 8.11
C GLN A 122 -13.16 -10.83 6.96
N LEU A 123 -13.21 -11.63 5.90
CA LEU A 123 -12.45 -11.33 4.69
C LEU A 123 -13.14 -10.21 3.90
N TRP A 124 -12.41 -9.15 3.61
CA TRP A 124 -12.84 -8.01 2.80
C TRP A 124 -11.95 -7.90 1.56
N VAL A 125 -12.54 -7.57 0.42
CA VAL A 125 -11.87 -7.51 -0.88
C VAL A 125 -11.98 -6.10 -1.45
N PRO A 126 -10.88 -5.48 -1.93
CA PRO A 126 -10.94 -4.22 -2.66
C PRO A 126 -11.78 -4.35 -3.94
N ALA A 127 -12.60 -3.33 -4.23
CA ALA A 127 -13.50 -3.34 -5.38
C ALA A 127 -12.75 -3.40 -6.72
N GLU A 128 -11.56 -2.81 -6.77
CA GLU A 128 -10.67 -2.82 -7.95
C GLU A 128 -10.31 -4.25 -8.38
N ILE A 129 -10.01 -5.12 -7.41
CA ILE A 129 -9.56 -6.50 -7.65
C ILE A 129 -10.77 -7.41 -7.93
N SER A 130 -11.88 -7.20 -7.22
CA SER A 130 -13.12 -7.96 -7.43
C SER A 130 -13.68 -7.79 -8.85
N ALA A 131 -13.54 -6.59 -9.44
CA ALA A 131 -13.98 -6.32 -10.80
C ALA A 131 -13.11 -7.00 -11.89
N GLU A 132 -11.80 -7.13 -11.66
CA GLU A 132 -10.87 -7.74 -12.63
C GLU A 132 -11.13 -9.24 -12.75
N VAL A 133 -11.31 -9.95 -11.63
CA VAL A 133 -11.56 -11.40 -11.64
C VAL A 133 -12.97 -11.76 -12.10
N SER A 134 -13.97 -10.91 -11.83
CA SER A 134 -15.33 -11.11 -12.35
C SER A 134 -15.43 -10.96 -13.87
N ALA A 135 -14.49 -10.22 -14.49
CA ALA A 135 -14.44 -10.06 -15.94
C ALA A 135 -13.82 -11.27 -16.64
N GLU A 136 -12.80 -11.90 -16.05
CA GLU A 136 -12.11 -13.05 -16.61
C GLU A 136 -12.99 -14.32 -16.69
N ASP A 137 -13.89 -14.53 -15.73
CA ASP A 137 -14.81 -15.69 -15.71
C ASP A 137 -15.96 -15.57 -16.74
N ASN A 138 -16.17 -14.38 -17.31
CA ASN A 138 -17.19 -14.13 -18.33
C ASN A 138 -16.65 -14.17 -19.77
N GLU A 139 -15.34 -14.36 -19.97
CA GLU A 139 -14.74 -14.30 -21.31
C GLU A 139 -14.66 -15.64 -22.06
N SER A 140 -15.48 -16.63 -21.67
CA SER A 140 -15.81 -17.77 -22.55
C SER A 140 -17.14 -17.54 -23.30
N SER A 141 -17.25 -16.42 -24.03
CA SER A 141 -18.18 -16.29 -25.14
C SER A 141 -17.71 -15.24 -26.16
N VAL A 142 -16.84 -15.66 -27.07
CA VAL A 142 -16.78 -15.29 -28.50
C VAL A 142 -17.25 -13.87 -28.86
N GLN A 143 -16.34 -12.97 -29.24
CA GLN A 143 -16.15 -12.56 -30.65
C GLN A 143 -14.96 -11.61 -30.84
N VAL A 144 -14.07 -12.08 -31.71
CA VAL A 144 -13.02 -11.37 -32.43
C VAL A 144 -13.53 -10.09 -33.09
N ASP A 145 -12.86 -8.96 -32.90
CA ASP A 145 -12.29 -8.19 -34.02
C ASP A 145 -11.23 -7.16 -33.57
N GLU A 146 -10.15 -7.08 -34.37
CA GLU A 146 -8.92 -6.32 -34.15
C GLU A 146 -9.09 -4.80 -34.39
N PRO A 147 -8.09 -3.97 -34.00
CA PRO A 147 -8.25 -2.54 -33.75
C PRO A 147 -8.06 -1.67 -35.00
N LYS A 148 -8.65 -0.48 -35.00
CA LYS A 148 -8.27 0.59 -35.93
C LYS A 148 -7.73 1.82 -35.20
N LYS A 149 -6.42 2.02 -35.38
CA LYS A 149 -5.70 3.30 -35.29
C LYS A 149 -6.41 4.37 -36.13
N GLU A 150 -6.44 5.61 -35.63
CA GLU A 150 -5.90 6.82 -36.32
C GLU A 150 -6.17 8.10 -35.50
N ALA A 151 -5.11 8.72 -35.00
CA ALA A 151 -4.98 10.18 -34.96
C ALA A 151 -4.28 10.62 -36.27
N PRO A 152 -4.08 11.91 -36.62
CA PRO A 152 -4.44 13.17 -35.94
C PRO A 152 -5.03 14.26 -36.89
N LYS A 153 -5.46 15.43 -36.38
CA LYS A 153 -5.28 16.71 -37.09
C LYS A 153 -5.43 17.95 -36.20
N LYS A 154 -4.45 18.84 -36.37
CA LYS A 154 -4.27 20.19 -35.82
C LYS A 154 -5.40 21.15 -36.27
N GLN A 155 -5.74 22.14 -35.45
CA GLN A 155 -5.80 23.53 -35.90
C GLN A 155 -5.70 24.56 -34.76
N THR A 156 -5.02 25.63 -35.09
CA THR A 156 -4.44 26.72 -34.29
C THR A 156 -5.36 27.95 -34.31
N THR A 157 -5.40 28.74 -33.21
CA THR A 157 -5.43 30.23 -33.18
C THR A 157 -5.31 30.68 -31.69
N SER A 158 -4.16 31.18 -31.22
CA SER A 158 -3.71 32.58 -31.17
C SER A 158 -4.63 33.58 -30.44
N ASN A 159 -4.23 34.04 -29.25
CA ASN A 159 -4.14 35.48 -28.99
C ASN A 159 -3.14 35.84 -27.89
N SER A 160 -2.39 36.90 -28.13
CA SER A 160 -1.26 37.45 -27.37
C SER A 160 -1.71 38.40 -26.24
N GLN A 161 -0.95 38.48 -25.14
CA GLN A 161 -0.20 39.69 -24.75
C GLN A 161 0.48 39.58 -23.36
N SER A 162 1.81 39.52 -23.43
CA SER A 162 2.84 40.18 -22.59
C SER A 162 2.44 40.96 -21.32
N LYS A 163 3.16 40.70 -20.20
CA LYS A 163 4.03 41.72 -19.58
C LYS A 163 5.12 41.12 -18.69
N THR A 164 6.33 41.60 -18.92
CA THR A 164 7.60 41.41 -18.20
C THR A 164 7.53 41.86 -16.74
N THR A 165 8.39 41.33 -15.85
CA THR A 165 9.53 42.06 -15.24
C THR A 165 10.34 41.13 -14.32
N SER A 166 11.65 41.15 -14.54
CA SER A 166 12.75 40.49 -13.84
C SER A 166 13.03 41.06 -12.44
N HIS A 167 13.45 40.22 -11.49
CA HIS A 167 14.40 40.63 -10.45
C HIS A 167 15.43 39.53 -10.13
N SER A 168 16.66 39.84 -10.56
CA SER A 168 17.93 39.74 -9.84
C SER A 168 18.41 38.41 -9.26
N ALA A 169 19.51 37.96 -9.85
CA ALA A 169 20.44 36.99 -9.35
C ALA A 169 21.31 37.49 -8.18
N SER A 170 21.99 36.51 -7.58
CA SER A 170 23.22 36.56 -6.79
C SER A 170 23.10 36.59 -5.25
N SER A 171 23.49 35.46 -4.67
CA SER A 171 24.43 35.42 -3.53
C SER A 171 25.05 34.02 -3.48
N SER A 172 26.11 33.84 -4.24
CA SER A 172 27.12 32.81 -4.00
C SER A 172 27.90 33.22 -2.74
N PHE A 173 28.07 32.35 -1.74
CA PHE A 173 29.27 32.24 -0.90
C PHE A 173 29.15 31.06 0.09
N GLU A 174 29.91 30.00 -0.19
CA GLU A 174 30.73 29.20 0.74
C GLU A 174 30.21 28.87 2.15
N LYS A 175 29.71 27.64 2.32
CA LYS A 175 30.34 26.60 3.16
C LYS A 175 29.53 25.32 3.07
N ALA A 176 30.16 24.25 2.59
CA ALA A 176 29.73 22.89 2.90
C ALA A 176 29.97 22.67 4.41
N GLU A 177 29.09 23.20 5.24
CA GLU A 177 29.00 22.78 6.64
C GLU A 177 28.55 21.32 6.61
N SER A 178 29.43 20.43 7.05
CA SER A 178 29.16 18.99 7.06
C SER A 178 27.81 18.75 7.73
N ILE A 179 27.00 17.83 7.20
CA ILE A 179 25.74 17.39 7.83
C ILE A 179 25.94 17.07 9.32
N GLU A 180 27.16 16.65 9.68
CA GLU A 180 27.60 16.40 11.05
C GLU A 180 27.68 17.66 11.92
N ASP A 181 28.07 18.80 11.37
CA ASP A 181 28.12 20.09 12.07
C ASP A 181 26.71 20.65 12.30
N GLN A 182 25.80 20.49 11.32
CA GLN A 182 24.38 20.81 11.52
C GLN A 182 23.73 19.94 12.60
N LYS A 183 24.06 18.64 12.64
CA LYS A 183 23.60 17.72 13.69
C LYS A 183 24.13 18.13 15.07
N LYS A 184 25.42 18.49 15.17
CA LYS A 184 26.02 18.99 16.43
C LYS A 184 25.36 20.28 16.89
N ALA A 185 25.18 21.25 16.00
CA ALA A 185 24.53 22.53 16.30
C ALA A 185 23.08 22.34 16.78
N ARG A 186 22.32 21.46 16.13
CA ARG A 186 20.94 21.13 16.55
C ARG A 186 20.90 20.47 17.92
N LEU A 187 21.85 19.59 18.22
CA LEU A 187 21.94 18.90 19.51
C LEU A 187 22.36 19.85 20.64
N GLU A 188 23.28 20.78 20.39
CA GLU A 188 23.63 21.84 21.35
C GLU A 188 22.47 22.79 21.63
N TYR A 189 21.73 23.18 20.59
CA TYR A 189 20.54 24.02 20.73
C TYR A 189 19.49 23.35 21.63
N LEU A 190 19.20 22.07 21.40
CA LEU A 190 18.27 21.29 22.24
C LEU A 190 18.76 21.17 23.70
N LYS A 191 20.06 20.91 23.92
CA LYS A 191 20.66 20.91 25.26
C LYS A 191 20.52 22.27 25.96
N LYS A 192 20.69 23.38 25.23
CA LYS A 192 20.53 24.75 25.77
C LYS A 192 19.09 25.04 26.16
N GLN A 193 18.11 24.62 25.36
CA GLN A 193 16.68 24.75 25.68
C GLN A 193 16.28 23.93 26.91
N ALA A 194 16.75 22.68 27.01
CA ALA A 194 16.50 21.84 28.19
C ALA A 194 17.09 22.45 29.48
N LYS A 195 18.31 22.99 29.43
CA LYS A 195 18.93 23.70 30.57
C LYS A 195 18.16 24.96 30.96
N ARG A 196 17.66 25.75 30.00
CA ARG A 196 16.81 26.94 30.28
C ARG A 196 15.50 26.54 30.96
N LYS A 197 14.81 25.51 30.47
CA LYS A 197 13.58 25.00 31.10
C LYS A 197 13.82 24.47 32.52
N LYS A 198 14.94 23.76 32.75
CA LYS A 198 15.33 23.29 34.09
C LYS A 198 15.66 24.42 35.07
N LYS A 199 16.31 25.49 34.60
CA LYS A 199 16.57 26.70 35.42
C LYS A 199 15.31 27.52 35.69
N GLY A 200 14.40 27.64 34.72
CA GLY A 200 13.11 28.32 34.91
C GLY A 200 12.19 27.63 35.92
N LYS A 201 12.27 26.29 36.02
CA LYS A 201 11.49 25.49 36.97
C LYS A 201 12.02 25.53 38.41
N LYS A 202 13.25 26.03 38.64
CA LYS A 202 13.84 26.24 39.98
C LYS A 202 13.66 27.65 40.55
N ARG A 203 13.04 28.55 39.78
CA ARG A 203 12.77 29.96 40.18
C ARG A 203 11.28 30.25 40.41
N LYS A 204 10.46 29.21 40.52
CA LYS A 204 9.09 29.28 41.06
C LYS A 204 9.05 28.48 42.34
#